data_AF-A0AAV4CC93-F1
#
_entry.id   AF-A0AAV4CC93-F1
#
_cell.length_a   1.000
_cell.length_b   1.000
_cell.length_c   1.000
_cell.angle_alpha   90.00
_cell.angle_beta   90.00
_cell.angle_gamma   90.00
#
_symmetry.space_group_name_H-M   'P 1'
#
loop_
_entity.id
_entity.type
_entity.pdbx_description
1 polymer ?
#
loop_
_entity_poly.entity_id
_entity_poly.type
_entity_poly.pdbx_seq_one_letter_code
_entity_poly.pdbx_strand_id
1 'polypeptide(L)'
;MKLAFAIALCKPVERFLTKYQTLKPMIPFLYNDLNELLLSMTKRIANVESVNNITDFDQEKKEKLLELSKVNMGTEAAELLKRSRLSTPRMILAFRTSFQDAVVATARRLLKKSPLSYSLSIDMQFLDPTIMIQKPETSIKDFKSAFLFKDPLP
;
A
#
# COMPACT_ATOMS: atom_id res chain seq x y z
N MET A 1 -4.93 23.10 4.71
CA MET A 1 -5.08 22.21 3.52
C MET A 1 -3.84 21.36 3.28
N LYS A 2 -2.66 21.94 2.97
CA LYS A 2 -1.42 21.16 2.70
C LYS A 2 -0.99 20.24 3.86
N LEU A 3 -1.08 20.71 5.11
CA LEU A 3 -0.77 19.91 6.30
C LEU A 3 -1.73 18.72 6.48
N ALA A 4 -3.05 18.96 6.44
CA ALA A 4 -4.06 17.90 6.55
C ALA A 4 -3.89 16.83 5.44
N PHE A 5 -3.49 17.26 4.24
CA PHE A 5 -3.10 16.34 3.17
C PHE A 5 -1.88 15.49 3.54
N ALA A 6 -0.79 16.13 3.97
CA ALA A 6 0.43 15.41 4.34
C ALA A 6 0.14 14.39 5.45
N ILE A 7 -0.66 14.76 6.44
CA ILE A 7 -1.13 13.85 7.49
C ILE A 7 -1.93 12.69 6.89
N ALA A 8 -2.89 12.96 6.00
CA ALA A 8 -3.71 11.92 5.38
C ALA A 8 -2.88 10.91 4.55
N LEU A 9 -1.76 11.35 3.97
CA LEU A 9 -0.84 10.53 3.20
C LEU A 9 0.16 9.76 4.08
N CYS A 10 0.73 10.43 5.10
CA CYS A 10 1.79 9.87 5.93
C CYS A 10 1.26 8.96 7.04
N LYS A 11 0.07 9.24 7.60
CA LYS A 11 -0.48 8.50 8.75
C LYS A 11 -0.62 6.98 8.50
N PRO A 12 -1.05 6.49 7.33
CA PRO A 12 -1.03 5.05 7.03
C PRO A 12 0.38 4.46 7.03
N VAL A 13 1.34 5.18 6.43
CA VAL A 13 2.75 4.75 6.35
C VAL A 13 3.38 4.72 7.74
N GLU A 14 3.13 5.74 8.56
CA GLU A 14 3.59 5.81 9.95
C GLU A 14 3.07 4.62 10.76
N ARG A 15 1.76 4.34 10.71
CA ARG A 15 1.16 3.19 11.41
C ARG A 15 1.80 1.86 11.00
N PHE A 16 2.05 1.68 9.71
CA PHE A 16 2.77 0.52 9.21
C PHE A 16 4.18 0.46 9.82
N LEU A 17 4.97 1.52 9.70
CA LEU A 17 6.33 1.55 10.24
C LEU A 17 6.36 1.27 11.75
N THR A 18 5.46 1.87 12.52
CA THR A 18 5.35 1.63 13.97
C THR A 18 4.99 0.17 14.29
N LYS A 19 4.10 -0.47 13.51
CA LYS A 19 3.76 -1.90 13.69
C LYS A 19 4.98 -2.81 13.53
N TYR A 20 5.92 -2.46 12.66
CA TYR A 20 7.11 -3.25 12.34
C TYR A 20 8.35 -2.87 13.18
N GLN A 21 8.28 -1.81 13.99
CA GLN A 21 9.34 -1.44 14.95
C GLN A 21 9.22 -2.27 16.24
N THR A 22 9.39 -3.58 16.12
CA THR A 22 9.25 -4.53 17.24
C THR A 22 10.26 -5.68 17.13
N LEU A 23 10.55 -6.33 18.26
CA LEU A 23 11.40 -7.53 18.33
C LEU A 23 10.66 -8.83 17.97
N LYS A 24 9.38 -8.75 17.62
CA LYS A 24 8.55 -9.90 17.22
C LYS A 24 8.86 -10.31 15.77
N PRO A 25 8.68 -11.60 15.40
CA PRO A 25 8.88 -12.06 14.03
C PRO A 25 7.76 -11.58 13.11
N MET A 26 7.89 -10.35 12.60
CA MET A 26 6.86 -9.72 11.77
C MET A 26 6.97 -10.04 10.28
N ILE A 27 8.07 -10.66 9.84
CA ILE A 27 8.33 -10.99 8.43
C ILE A 27 7.16 -11.75 7.76
N PRO A 28 6.50 -12.73 8.39
CA PRO A 28 5.38 -13.45 7.76
C PRO A 28 4.23 -12.54 7.30
N PHE A 29 3.98 -11.44 8.03
CA PHE A 29 2.90 -10.49 7.76
C PHE A 29 3.31 -9.40 6.78
N LEU A 30 4.61 -9.22 6.54
CA LEU A 30 5.20 -8.07 5.86
C LEU A 30 4.64 -7.89 4.45
N TYR A 31 4.50 -8.98 3.72
CA TYR A 31 3.97 -8.95 2.37
C TYR A 31 2.50 -8.49 2.35
N ASN A 32 1.64 -9.15 3.13
CA ASN A 32 0.21 -8.86 3.15
C ASN A 32 -0.07 -7.44 3.64
N ASP A 33 0.52 -7.04 4.76
CA ASP A 33 0.33 -5.70 5.34
C ASP A 33 0.78 -4.59 4.38
N LEU A 34 1.90 -4.80 3.67
CA LEU A 34 2.42 -3.80 2.76
C LEU A 34 1.60 -3.72 1.46
N ASN A 35 1.10 -4.85 0.97
CA ASN A 35 0.16 -4.89 -0.14
C ASN A 35 -1.14 -4.16 0.23
N GLU A 36 -1.69 -4.41 1.42
CA GLU A 36 -2.88 -3.70 1.93
C GLU A 36 -2.64 -2.20 2.09
N LEU A 37 -1.51 -1.78 2.66
CA LEU A 37 -1.14 -0.36 2.77
C LEU A 37 -1.17 0.30 1.40
N LEU A 38 -0.45 -0.26 0.43
CA LEU A 38 -0.34 0.29 -0.92
C LEU A 38 -1.68 0.28 -1.67
N LEU A 39 -2.46 -0.79 -1.53
CA LEU A 39 -3.80 -0.88 -2.10
C LEU A 39 -4.72 0.19 -1.50
N SER A 40 -4.67 0.40 -0.19
CA SER A 40 -5.47 1.43 0.50
C SER A 40 -5.12 2.85 0.06
N MET A 41 -3.84 3.12 -0.25
CA MET A 41 -3.39 4.40 -0.80
C MET A 41 -3.86 4.57 -2.24
N THR A 42 -3.75 3.51 -3.04
CA THR A 42 -4.11 3.52 -4.46
C THR A 42 -5.62 3.66 -4.67
N LYS A 43 -6.44 3.02 -3.83
CA LYS A 43 -7.91 3.16 -3.79
C LYS A 43 -8.39 4.62 -3.68
N ARG A 44 -7.54 5.53 -3.21
CA ARG A 44 -7.88 6.96 -3.09
C ARG A 44 -7.86 7.69 -4.42
N ILE A 45 -7.16 7.16 -5.41
CA ILE A 45 -6.88 7.84 -6.68
C ILE A 45 -7.20 7.01 -7.91
N ALA A 46 -7.50 5.71 -7.75
CA ALA A 46 -7.77 4.78 -8.84
C ALA A 46 -8.88 3.80 -8.46
N ASN A 47 -9.60 3.32 -9.48
CA ASN A 47 -10.46 2.15 -9.30
C ASN A 47 -9.58 0.89 -9.32
N VAL A 48 -9.58 0.15 -8.21
CA VAL A 48 -8.77 -1.06 -8.04
C VAL A 48 -9.62 -2.27 -7.63
N GLU A 49 -10.93 -2.25 -7.94
CA GLU A 49 -11.86 -3.35 -7.61
C GLU A 49 -11.42 -4.71 -8.17
N SER A 50 -10.63 -4.73 -9.25
CA SER A 50 -10.09 -5.95 -9.87
C SER A 50 -8.62 -6.23 -9.52
N VAL A 51 -7.99 -5.43 -8.65
CA VAL A 51 -6.57 -5.57 -8.31
C VAL A 51 -6.42 -6.42 -7.05
N ASN A 52 -6.06 -7.69 -7.24
CA ASN A 52 -5.75 -8.60 -6.15
C ASN A 52 -4.36 -8.33 -5.54
N ASN A 53 -3.41 -7.88 -6.36
CA ASN A 53 -2.06 -7.55 -5.94
C ASN A 53 -1.65 -6.19 -6.51
N ILE A 54 -1.18 -5.30 -5.64
CA ILE A 54 -0.80 -3.96 -6.06
C ILE A 54 0.42 -3.94 -6.98
N THR A 55 1.25 -5.01 -6.98
CA THR A 55 2.36 -5.15 -7.94
C THR A 55 1.90 -5.18 -9.39
N ASP A 56 0.66 -5.63 -9.64
CA ASP A 56 0.09 -5.76 -10.98
C ASP A 56 -0.60 -4.46 -11.44
N PHE A 57 -0.72 -3.49 -10.52
CA PHE A 57 -1.37 -2.22 -10.80
C PHE A 57 -0.37 -1.16 -11.25
N ASP A 58 -0.42 -0.85 -12.54
CA ASP A 58 0.26 0.30 -13.12
C ASP A 58 -0.48 1.60 -12.77
N GLN A 59 0.10 2.36 -11.84
CA GLN A 59 -0.40 3.64 -11.35
C GLN A 59 -0.19 4.81 -12.33
N GLU A 60 0.60 4.62 -13.40
CA GLU A 60 0.88 5.68 -14.39
C GLU A 60 -0.16 5.71 -15.51
N LYS A 61 -0.94 4.63 -15.69
CA LYS A 61 -2.03 4.59 -16.66
C LYS A 61 -3.17 5.48 -16.20
N LYS A 62 -3.23 6.69 -16.76
CA LYS A 62 -4.27 7.69 -16.50
C LYS A 62 -5.70 7.14 -16.63
N GLU A 63 -5.92 6.17 -17.51
CA GLU A 63 -7.21 5.50 -17.72
C GLU A 63 -7.71 4.75 -16.47
N LYS A 64 -6.79 4.32 -15.59
CA LYS A 64 -7.11 3.64 -14.32
C LYS A 64 -7.34 4.61 -13.17
N LEU A 65 -6.95 5.88 -13.35
CA LEU A 65 -7.10 6.91 -12.34
C LEU A 65 -8.55 7.42 -12.31
N LEU A 66 -9.01 7.74 -11.11
CA LEU A 66 -10.30 8.38 -10.90
C LEU A 66 -10.28 9.79 -11.49
N GLU A 67 -11.46 10.23 -11.94
CA GLU A 67 -11.72 11.64 -12.16
C GLU A 67 -11.33 12.46 -10.92
N LEU A 68 -10.75 13.65 -11.14
CA LEU A 68 -10.29 14.52 -10.05
C LEU A 68 -11.39 14.87 -9.04
N SER A 69 -12.65 14.85 -9.47
CA SER A 69 -13.84 15.02 -8.61
C SER A 69 -14.04 13.91 -7.59
N LYS A 70 -13.64 12.68 -7.93
CA LYS A 70 -13.83 11.45 -7.15
C LYS A 70 -12.62 11.07 -6.29
N VAL A 71 -11.50 11.79 -6.46
CA VAL A 71 -10.29 11.58 -5.67
C VAL A 71 -10.56 11.78 -4.17
N ASN A 72 -10.22 10.76 -3.37
CA ASN A 72 -10.40 10.78 -1.92
C ASN A 72 -9.18 11.41 -1.23
N MET A 73 -9.30 12.68 -0.87
CA MET A 73 -8.25 13.45 -0.19
C MET A 73 -8.21 13.24 1.34
N GLY A 74 -9.12 12.43 1.89
CA GLY A 74 -9.38 12.36 3.32
C GLY A 74 -10.39 13.40 3.78
N THR A 75 -11.10 13.07 4.87
CA THR A 75 -12.21 13.86 5.41
C THR A 75 -11.79 15.28 5.80
N GLU A 76 -10.69 15.41 6.54
CA GLU A 76 -10.20 16.69 7.03
C GLU A 76 -9.73 17.63 5.89
N ALA A 77 -9.02 17.09 4.90
CA ALA A 77 -8.59 17.87 3.75
C ALA A 77 -9.78 18.33 2.89
N ALA A 78 -10.78 17.46 2.71
CA ALA A 78 -12.00 17.79 1.98
C ALA A 78 -12.83 18.88 2.69
N GLU A 79 -12.94 18.82 4.02
CA GLU A 79 -13.64 19.82 4.81
C GLU A 79 -12.93 21.18 4.79
N LEU A 80 -11.60 21.20 4.92
CA LEU A 80 -10.83 22.44 4.80
C LEU A 80 -10.94 23.08 3.41
N LEU A 81 -11.04 22.25 2.36
CA LEU A 81 -11.23 22.72 1.00
C LEU A 81 -12.62 23.34 0.80
N LYS A 82 -13.67 22.74 1.35
CA LYS A 82 -15.05 23.28 1.31
C LYS A 82 -15.18 24.60 2.09
N ARG A 83 -14.50 24.70 3.24
CA ARG A 83 -14.54 25.89 4.11
C ARG A 83 -13.66 27.03 3.60
N SER A 84 -12.76 26.75 2.66
CA SER A 84 -11.88 27.76 2.07
C SER A 84 -12.67 28.70 1.16
N ARG A 85 -12.96 29.90 1.66
CA ARG A 85 -13.57 30.99 0.89
C ARG A 85 -12.65 31.60 -0.17
N LEU A 86 -11.37 31.24 -0.15
CA LEU A 86 -10.31 31.76 -1.04
C LEU A 86 -10.00 30.82 -2.21
N SER A 87 -10.67 29.66 -2.29
CA SER A 87 -10.37 28.64 -3.30
C SER A 87 -11.16 28.89 -4.58
N THR A 88 -10.48 29.32 -5.65
CA THR A 88 -11.06 29.33 -6.99
C THR A 88 -11.22 27.91 -7.54
N PRO A 89 -12.16 27.63 -8.47
CA PRO A 89 -12.30 26.31 -9.09
C PRO A 89 -10.98 25.80 -9.70
N ARG A 90 -10.19 26.70 -10.30
CA ARG A 90 -8.87 26.39 -10.86
C ARG A 90 -7.88 25.94 -9.80
N MET A 91 -7.84 26.59 -8.63
CA MET A 91 -6.97 26.20 -7.52
C MET A 91 -7.38 24.85 -6.92
N ILE A 92 -8.69 24.58 -6.84
CA ILE A 92 -9.21 23.29 -6.37
C ILE A 92 -8.79 22.16 -7.31
N LEU A 93 -8.90 22.40 -8.62
CA LEU A 93 -8.49 21.42 -9.63
C LEU A 93 -6.99 21.16 -9.55
N ALA A 94 -6.17 22.22 -9.53
CA ALA A 94 -4.72 22.11 -9.40
C ALA A 94 -4.31 21.35 -8.12
N PHE A 95 -4.99 21.62 -7.00
CA PHE A 95 -4.75 20.91 -5.75
C PHE A 95 -5.09 19.42 -5.84
N ARG A 96 -6.21 19.05 -6.48
CA ARG A 96 -6.59 17.65 -6.72
C ARG A 96 -5.60 16.92 -7.63
N THR A 97 -5.10 17.60 -8.66
CA THR A 97 -4.02 17.07 -9.52
C THR A 97 -2.75 16.83 -8.70
N SER A 98 -2.28 17.83 -7.96
CA SER A 98 -1.10 17.67 -7.10
C SER A 98 -1.27 16.58 -6.04
N PHE A 99 -2.49 16.41 -5.52
CA PHE A 99 -2.81 15.30 -4.61
C PHE A 99 -2.64 13.95 -5.29
N GLN A 100 -3.23 13.78 -6.47
CA GLN A 100 -3.16 12.53 -7.22
C GLN A 100 -1.70 12.20 -7.56
N ASP A 101 -0.94 13.17 -8.06
CA ASP A 101 0.49 13.02 -8.38
C ASP A 101 1.32 12.62 -7.15
N ALA A 102 1.05 13.23 -5.99
CA ALA A 102 1.77 12.92 -4.77
C ALA A 102 1.47 11.52 -4.24
N VAL A 103 0.22 11.04 -4.36
CA VAL A 103 -0.14 9.66 -4.01
C VAL A 103 0.56 8.67 -4.95
N VAL A 104 0.53 8.91 -6.27
CA VAL A 104 1.25 8.08 -7.27
C VAL A 104 2.75 8.05 -6.96
N ALA A 105 3.37 9.20 -6.74
CA ALA A 105 4.78 9.28 -6.43
C ALA A 105 5.15 8.53 -5.14
N THR A 106 4.30 8.60 -4.13
CA THR A 106 4.52 7.91 -2.85
C THR A 106 4.36 6.40 -3.00
N ALA A 107 3.28 5.95 -3.63
CA ALA A 107 3.02 4.54 -3.85
C ALA A 107 4.10 3.91 -4.76
N ARG A 108 4.57 4.61 -5.80
CA ARG A 108 5.72 4.20 -6.61
C ARG A 108 7.02 4.08 -5.80
N ARG A 109 7.30 5.05 -4.93
CA ARG A 109 8.50 5.00 -4.07
C ARG A 109 8.46 3.81 -3.12
N LEU A 110 7.30 3.58 -2.51
CA LEU A 110 7.08 2.44 -1.64
C LEU A 110 7.24 1.14 -2.42
N LEU A 111 6.64 1.00 -3.61
CA LEU A 111 6.81 -0.17 -4.49
C LEU A 111 8.27 -0.42 -4.90
N LYS A 112 8.99 0.62 -5.36
CA LYS A 112 10.39 0.51 -5.82
C LYS A 112 11.35 0.08 -4.71
N LYS A 113 11.05 0.42 -3.46
CA LYS A 113 11.85 0.08 -2.28
C LYS A 113 11.19 -0.99 -1.41
N SER A 114 10.19 -1.67 -1.96
CA SER A 114 9.32 -2.54 -1.20
C SER A 114 9.97 -3.90 -0.92
N PRO A 115 9.90 -4.38 0.34
CA PRO A 115 10.06 -5.80 0.64
C PRO A 115 9.15 -6.71 -0.19
N LEU A 116 8.06 -6.21 -0.80
CA LEU A 116 7.23 -6.97 -1.75
C LEU A 116 8.01 -7.53 -2.94
N SER A 117 9.18 -6.96 -3.25
CA SER A 117 10.06 -7.45 -4.31
C SER A 117 11.13 -8.44 -3.83
N TYR A 118 11.25 -8.64 -2.51
CA TYR A 118 12.26 -9.52 -1.94
C TYR A 118 11.69 -10.91 -1.76
N SER A 119 12.41 -11.91 -2.29
CA SER A 119 12.03 -13.32 -2.17
C SER A 119 11.76 -13.70 -0.72
N LEU A 120 12.59 -13.24 0.23
CA LEU A 120 12.38 -13.51 1.66
C LEU A 120 10.98 -13.13 2.18
N SER A 121 10.44 -11.98 1.79
CA SER A 121 9.11 -11.55 2.24
C SER A 121 8.00 -12.31 1.53
N ILE A 122 8.22 -12.69 0.27
CA ILE A 122 7.28 -13.51 -0.51
C ILE A 122 7.24 -14.93 0.04
N ASP A 123 8.41 -15.53 0.19
CA ASP A 123 8.62 -16.92 0.57
C ASP A 123 8.21 -17.17 2.02
N MET A 124 8.26 -16.19 2.91
CA MET A 124 7.86 -16.37 4.32
C MET A 124 6.36 -16.22 4.57
N GLN A 125 5.55 -15.93 3.55
CA GLN A 125 4.10 -15.76 3.69
C GLN A 125 3.38 -17.03 4.20
N PHE A 126 3.94 -18.23 3.96
CA PHE A 126 3.33 -19.47 4.46
C PHE A 126 3.32 -19.56 6.00
N LEU A 127 4.08 -18.70 6.68
CA LEU A 127 4.09 -18.59 8.14
C LEU A 127 3.02 -17.62 8.67
N ASP A 128 2.28 -16.92 7.80
CA ASP A 128 1.13 -16.11 8.21
C ASP A 128 -0.03 -17.05 8.62
N PRO A 129 -0.50 -17.00 9.89
CA PRO A 129 -1.60 -17.85 10.36
C PRO A 129 -2.86 -17.78 9.50
N THR A 130 -3.17 -16.62 8.91
CA THR A 130 -4.31 -16.48 8.01
C THR A 130 -4.11 -17.31 6.74
N ILE A 131 -2.90 -17.32 6.18
CA ILE A 131 -2.55 -18.15 5.02
C ILE A 131 -2.53 -19.63 5.40
N MET A 132 -1.99 -19.98 6.57
CA MET A 132 -1.96 -21.37 7.05
C MET A 132 -3.36 -21.96 7.17
N ILE A 133 -4.33 -21.18 7.67
CA ILE A 133 -5.73 -21.61 7.79
C ILE A 133 -6.38 -21.74 6.40
N GLN A 134 -6.12 -20.80 5.49
CA GLN A 134 -6.73 -20.80 4.15
C GLN A 134 -6.14 -21.86 3.21
N LYS A 135 -4.84 -22.15 3.33
CA LYS A 135 -4.06 -22.99 2.42
C LYS A 135 -3.11 -23.91 3.22
N PRO A 136 -3.65 -24.85 4.02
CA PRO A 136 -2.84 -25.67 4.93
C PRO A 136 -1.84 -26.55 4.17
N GLU A 137 -2.27 -27.25 3.13
CA GLU A 137 -1.42 -28.15 2.34
C GLU A 137 -0.25 -27.42 1.67
N THR A 138 -0.53 -26.27 1.05
CA THR A 138 0.50 -25.41 0.43
C THR A 138 1.48 -24.91 1.48
N SER A 139 0.99 -24.46 2.64
CA SER A 139 1.84 -23.92 3.70
C SER A 139 2.76 -24.97 4.30
N ILE A 140 2.27 -26.22 4.46
CA ILE A 140 3.08 -27.36 4.91
C ILE A 140 4.17 -27.68 3.88
N LYS A 141 3.83 -27.69 2.58
CA LYS A 141 4.79 -27.94 1.51
C LYS A 141 5.90 -26.88 1.51
N ASP A 142 5.53 -25.61 1.58
CA ASP A 142 6.48 -24.49 1.55
C ASP A 142 7.37 -24.47 2.80
N PHE A 143 6.80 -24.80 3.97
CA PHE A 143 7.57 -24.98 5.21
C PHE A 143 8.64 -26.08 5.05
N LYS A 144 8.28 -27.24 4.49
CA LYS A 144 9.23 -28.33 4.26
C LYS A 144 10.35 -27.91 3.31
N SER A 145 10.00 -27.24 2.22
CA SER A 145 10.97 -26.71 1.26
C SER A 145 11.94 -25.72 1.89
N ALA A 146 11.44 -24.78 2.68
CA ALA A 146 12.23 -23.70 3.27
C ALA A 146 13.19 -24.17 4.38
N PHE A 147 12.78 -25.18 5.18
CA PHE A 147 13.47 -25.54 6.42
C PHE A 147 13.98 -26.98 6.51
N LEU A 148 13.45 -27.91 5.71
CA LEU A 148 13.75 -29.34 5.85
C LEU A 148 14.53 -29.93 4.66
N PHE A 149 14.69 -29.20 3.55
CA PHE A 149 15.50 -29.60 2.39
C PHE A 149 16.56 -28.54 2.05
N LYS A 150 17.57 -28.42 2.92
CA LYS A 150 18.92 -28.07 2.46
C LYS A 150 19.78 -29.27 2.82
N ASP A 151 20.27 -29.97 1.80
CA ASP A 151 21.36 -30.92 2.01
C ASP A 151 22.44 -30.25 2.87
N PRO A 152 23.08 -30.99 3.80
CA PRO A 152 24.22 -30.44 4.53
C PRO A 152 25.22 -29.93 3.49
N LEU A 153 25.62 -28.66 3.64
CA LEU A 153 26.67 -28.05 2.81
C LEU A 153 27.90 -28.99 2.79
N PRO A 154 28.55 -29.18 1.63
CA PRO A 154 29.74 -30.02 1.52
C PRO A 154 30.89 -29.50 2.40
#